data_AF-A0A2D5ZBN7-F1
#
_entry.id   AF-A0A2D5ZBN7-F1
#
_cell.length_a   1.000
_cell.length_b   1.000
_cell.length_c   1.000
_cell.angle_alpha   90.00
_cell.angle_beta   90.00
_cell.angle_gamma   90.00
#
_symmetry.space_group_name_H-M   'P 1'
#
loop_
_entity.id
_entity.type
_entity.pdbx_description
1 polymer ?
#
loop_
_entity_poly.entity_id
_entity_poly.type
_entity_poly.pdbx_seq_one_letter_code
_entity_poly.pdbx_strand_id
1 'polypeptide(L)'
;MVEIRSQLQRCLDRFHAGTLSAEDLQAAVDLVDRPATQSILYIQTPTTQPHDIAIGMSIFEEGKDEDGVDENGEFLYRSVKEALQDGWRIVKFPGITPGMDDQNAYGLGFEFVLERWR
;
A
#
# COMPACT_ATOMS: atom_id res chain seq x y z
N MET A 1 9.28 2.17 -6.48
CA MET A 1 10.23 1.02 -6.70
C MET A 1 10.22 0.39 -8.10
N VAL A 2 9.07 0.06 -8.72
CA VAL A 2 9.05 -0.54 -10.09
C VAL A 2 9.57 0.42 -11.16
N GLU A 3 9.22 1.69 -11.05
CA GLU A 3 9.60 2.76 -11.98
C GLU A 3 11.10 3.08 -11.96
N ILE A 4 11.75 3.05 -10.80
CA ILE A 4 13.21 3.23 -10.71
C ILE A 4 13.97 2.03 -11.29
N ARG A 5 13.48 0.81 -11.08
CA ARG A 5 14.10 -0.40 -11.66
C ARG A 5 14.02 -0.36 -13.18
N SER A 6 12.88 0.00 -13.76
CA SER A 6 12.75 0.09 -15.22
C SER A 6 13.65 1.17 -15.81
N GLN A 7 13.83 2.30 -15.11
CA GLN A 7 14.69 3.39 -15.53
C GLN A 7 16.18 3.03 -15.43
N LEU A 8 16.58 2.35 -14.36
CA LEU A 8 17.94 1.82 -14.23
C LEU A 8 18.23 0.76 -15.31
N GLN A 9 17.26 -0.10 -15.64
CA GLN A 9 17.40 -1.07 -16.73
C GLN A 9 17.62 -0.36 -18.08
N ARG A 10 16.84 0.69 -18.36
CA ARG A 10 17.01 1.51 -19.55
C ARG A 10 18.40 2.17 -19.60
N CYS A 11 18.91 2.65 -18.46
CA CYS A 11 20.26 3.20 -18.37
C CYS A 11 21.33 2.15 -18.68
N LEU A 12 21.19 0.92 -18.17
CA LEU A 12 22.11 -0.19 -18.46
C LEU A 12 22.11 -0.54 -19.95
N ASP A 13 20.94 -0.62 -20.57
CA ASP A 13 20.81 -0.94 -21.99
C ASP A 13 21.51 0.13 -22.86
N ARG A 14 21.30 1.42 -22.53
CA ARG A 14 21.96 2.54 -23.22
C ARG A 14 23.47 2.60 -22.94
N PHE A 15 23.91 2.21 -21.75
CA PHE A 15 25.33 2.09 -21.43
C PHE A 15 26.00 1.03 -22.29
N HIS A 16 25.40 -0.16 -22.40
CA HIS A 16 25.89 -1.23 -23.26
C HIS A 16 25.89 -0.86 -24.75
N ALA A 17 24.91 -0.04 -25.19
CA ALA A 17 24.87 0.49 -26.55
C ALA A 17 25.85 1.66 -26.80
N GLY A 18 26.52 2.18 -25.78
CA GLY A 18 27.40 3.35 -25.88
C GLY A 18 26.65 4.68 -26.12
N THR A 19 25.35 4.73 -25.85
CA THR A 19 24.46 5.89 -26.09
C THR A 19 23.91 6.51 -24.81
N LEU A 20 24.43 6.13 -23.65
CA LEU A 20 24.06 6.70 -22.36
C LEU A 20 24.42 8.19 -22.32
N SER A 21 23.45 9.04 -21.99
CA SER A 21 23.68 10.47 -21.79
C SER A 21 23.62 10.85 -20.31
N ALA A 22 24.10 12.06 -19.98
CA ALA A 22 23.94 12.63 -18.64
C ALA A 22 22.45 12.81 -18.28
N GLU A 23 21.58 13.08 -19.27
CA GLU A 23 20.13 13.22 -19.06
C GLU A 23 19.48 11.92 -18.59
N ASP A 24 19.96 10.75 -19.06
CA ASP A 24 19.46 9.45 -18.58
C ASP A 24 19.76 9.24 -17.10
N LEU A 25 20.98 9.59 -16.69
CA LEU A 25 21.41 9.48 -15.30
C LEU A 25 20.68 10.49 -14.43
N GLN A 26 20.49 11.73 -14.90
CA GLN A 26 19.74 12.74 -14.17
C GLN A 26 18.28 12.31 -13.97
N ALA A 27 17.64 11.74 -14.99
CA ALA A 27 16.27 11.22 -14.85
C ALA A 27 16.17 10.08 -13.82
N ALA A 28 17.19 9.22 -13.72
CA ALA A 28 17.24 8.18 -12.70
C ALA A 28 17.46 8.76 -11.29
N VAL A 29 18.31 9.78 -11.15
CA VAL A 29 18.52 10.51 -9.89
C VAL A 29 17.24 11.22 -9.45
N ASP A 30 16.57 11.93 -10.36
CA ASP A 30 15.33 12.65 -10.07
C ASP A 30 14.22 11.70 -9.58
N LEU A 31 14.23 10.43 -10.02
CA LEU A 31 13.31 9.40 -9.53
C LEU A 31 13.66 8.88 -8.13
N VAL A 32 14.93 8.90 -7.73
CA VAL A 32 15.38 8.58 -6.37
C VAL A 32 15.05 9.72 -5.41
N ASP A 33 15.26 10.96 -5.87
CA ASP A 33 15.10 12.18 -5.06
C ASP A 33 13.63 12.60 -4.90
N ARG A 34 12.69 11.92 -5.59
CA ARG A 34 11.27 12.09 -5.30
C ARG A 34 11.03 11.74 -3.84
N PRO A 35 10.40 12.63 -3.05
CA PRO A 35 10.07 12.31 -1.67
C PRO A 35 9.18 11.07 -1.67
N ALA A 36 9.55 10.07 -0.87
CA ALA A 36 8.78 8.86 -0.74
C ALA A 36 7.34 9.23 -0.39
N THR A 37 6.39 8.79 -1.20
CA THR A 37 4.98 9.08 -0.95
C THR A 37 4.44 8.03 0.01
N GLN A 38 3.61 8.48 0.94
CA GLN A 38 2.95 7.59 1.88
C GLN A 38 1.71 7.01 1.19
N SER A 39 1.69 5.69 1.05
CA SER A 39 0.51 4.91 0.73
C SER A 39 -0.25 4.60 2.01
N ILE A 40 -1.57 4.71 2.01
CA ILE A 40 -2.42 4.36 3.14
C ILE A 40 -3.38 3.24 2.74
N LEU A 41 -3.52 2.24 3.60
CA LEU A 41 -4.44 1.13 3.42
C LEU A 41 -5.36 1.05 4.64
N TYR A 42 -6.66 1.10 4.37
CA TYR A 42 -7.72 0.92 5.35
C TYR A 42 -8.24 -0.52 5.21
N ILE A 43 -8.22 -1.29 6.30
CA ILE A 43 -8.81 -2.64 6.33
C ILE A 43 -9.80 -2.72 7.49
N GLN A 44 -11.02 -3.11 7.18
CA GLN A 44 -12.07 -3.40 8.15
C GLN A 44 -12.16 -4.91 8.40
N THR A 45 -12.27 -5.30 9.66
CA THR A 45 -12.35 -6.70 10.13
C THR A 45 -13.48 -6.88 11.14
N PRO A 46 -14.07 -8.09 11.27
CA PRO A 46 -15.10 -8.36 12.26
C PRO A 46 -14.66 -8.18 13.71
N THR A 47 -13.39 -8.44 14.04
CA THR A 47 -12.82 -8.25 15.38
C THR A 47 -11.51 -7.46 15.31
N THR A 48 -10.83 -7.26 16.45
CA THR A 48 -9.52 -6.60 16.50
C THR A 48 -8.35 -7.54 16.16
N GLN A 49 -8.62 -8.74 15.61
CA GLN A 49 -7.62 -9.75 15.33
C GLN A 49 -7.04 -9.60 13.90
N PRO A 50 -5.70 -9.51 13.72
CA PRO A 50 -5.11 -9.30 12.40
C PRO A 50 -5.30 -10.44 11.39
N HIS A 51 -5.75 -11.62 11.82
CA HIS A 51 -5.96 -12.79 10.96
C HIS A 51 -7.41 -12.98 10.53
N ASP A 52 -8.30 -12.09 10.97
CA ASP A 52 -9.69 -12.08 10.52
C ASP A 52 -9.80 -11.76 9.03
N ILE A 53 -10.87 -12.28 8.43
CA ILE A 53 -11.21 -11.99 7.04
C ILE A 53 -11.59 -10.51 6.92
N ALA A 54 -11.00 -9.83 5.94
CA ALA A 54 -11.34 -8.46 5.60
C ALA A 54 -12.79 -8.37 5.10
N ILE A 55 -13.55 -7.42 5.64
CA ILE A 55 -14.95 -7.15 5.26
C ILE A 55 -15.12 -5.79 4.57
N GLY A 56 -14.05 -5.01 4.50
CA GLY A 56 -13.98 -3.73 3.82
C GLY A 56 -12.52 -3.33 3.60
N MET A 57 -12.26 -2.66 2.48
CA MET A 57 -10.93 -2.20 2.12
C MET A 57 -11.02 -0.88 1.35
N SER A 58 -10.00 -0.03 1.52
CA SER A 58 -9.74 1.10 0.64
C SER A 58 -8.25 1.43 0.67
N ILE A 59 -7.71 1.88 -0.46
CA ILE A 59 -6.30 2.20 -0.63
C ILE A 59 -6.17 3.62 -1.13
N PHE A 60 -5.34 4.41 -0.48
CA PHE A 60 -4.87 5.69 -1.00
C PHE A 60 -3.43 5.51 -1.48
N GLU A 61 -3.23 5.54 -2.80
CA GLU A 61 -1.93 5.40 -3.43
C GLU A 61 -1.79 6.43 -4.58
N GLU A 62 -0.58 7.01 -4.72
CA GLU A 62 -0.26 7.94 -5.82
C GLU A 62 -1.23 9.12 -5.97
N GLY A 63 -1.81 9.58 -4.85
CA GLY A 63 -2.74 10.70 -4.82
C GLY A 63 -4.16 10.36 -5.24
N LYS A 64 -4.54 9.08 -5.27
CA LYS A 64 -5.87 8.60 -5.65
C LYS A 64 -6.40 7.60 -4.64
N ASP A 65 -7.71 7.63 -4.45
CA ASP A 65 -8.45 6.61 -3.72
C ASP A 65 -8.83 5.47 -4.66
N GLU A 66 -8.58 4.24 -4.22
CA GLU A 66 -8.94 2.99 -4.87
C GLU A 66 -9.74 2.12 -3.89
N ASP A 67 -10.66 1.33 -4.40
CA ASP A 67 -11.53 0.47 -3.59
C ASP A 67 -10.80 -0.74 -2.98
N GLY A 68 -9.51 -0.94 -3.32
CA GLY A 68 -8.71 -2.04 -2.78
C GLY A 68 -9.15 -3.42 -3.25
N VAL A 69 -9.78 -3.51 -4.42
CA VAL A 69 -10.21 -4.76 -5.05
C VAL A 69 -9.42 -5.04 -6.33
N ASP A 70 -9.31 -6.32 -6.68
CA ASP A 70 -8.73 -6.80 -7.93
C ASP A 70 -9.73 -6.72 -9.10
N GLU A 71 -9.32 -7.21 -10.27
CA GLU A 71 -10.15 -7.24 -11.48
C GLU A 71 -11.41 -8.10 -11.36
N ASN A 72 -11.47 -9.00 -10.38
CA ASN A 72 -12.61 -9.85 -10.09
C ASN A 72 -13.53 -9.27 -9.00
N GLY A 73 -13.17 -8.11 -8.43
CA GLY A 73 -13.87 -7.50 -7.31
C GLY A 73 -13.54 -8.12 -5.95
N GLU A 74 -12.49 -8.93 -5.86
CA GLU A 74 -12.01 -9.51 -4.60
C GLU A 74 -11.03 -8.56 -3.92
N PHE A 75 -11.01 -8.49 -2.59
CA PHE A 75 -10.05 -7.65 -1.88
C PHE A 75 -8.60 -8.06 -2.16
N LEU A 76 -7.73 -7.07 -2.37
CA LEU A 76 -6.29 -7.28 -2.63
C LEU A 76 -5.57 -7.99 -1.47
N TYR A 77 -6.12 -7.87 -0.25
CA TYR A 77 -5.67 -8.63 0.92
C TYR A 77 -6.87 -9.25 1.65
N ARG A 78 -6.78 -10.54 1.97
CA ARG A 78 -7.84 -11.26 2.69
C ARG A 78 -7.84 -10.97 4.19
N SER A 79 -6.73 -10.45 4.71
CA SER A 79 -6.57 -10.12 6.14
C SER A 79 -5.50 -9.05 6.34
N VAL A 80 -5.51 -8.40 7.51
CA VAL A 80 -4.43 -7.48 7.90
C VAL A 80 -3.08 -8.18 7.87
N LYS A 81 -3.01 -9.43 8.33
CA LYS A 81 -1.79 -10.26 8.31
C LYS A 81 -1.17 -10.34 6.91
N GLU A 82 -1.99 -10.51 5.87
CA GLU A 82 -1.50 -10.61 4.50
C GLU A 82 -0.89 -9.28 4.03
N ALA A 83 -1.54 -8.15 4.33
CA ALA A 83 -0.99 -6.83 4.05
C ALA A 83 0.35 -6.62 4.79
N LEU A 84 0.47 -7.06 6.05
CA LEU A 84 1.73 -6.98 6.80
C LEU A 84 2.85 -7.82 6.14
N GLN A 85 2.51 -8.97 5.56
CA GLN A 85 3.46 -9.81 4.83
C GLN A 85 3.92 -9.16 3.51
N ASP A 86 3.07 -8.31 2.91
CA ASP A 86 3.39 -7.48 1.73
C ASP A 86 4.13 -6.16 2.08
N GLY A 87 4.56 -6.02 3.35
CA GLY A 87 5.39 -4.91 3.79
C GLY A 87 4.63 -3.67 4.24
N TRP A 88 3.30 -3.74 4.38
CA TRP A 88 2.53 -2.70 5.06
C TRP A 88 2.84 -2.68 6.57
N ARG A 89 2.70 -1.51 7.20
CA ARG A 89 2.97 -1.32 8.62
C ARG A 89 1.77 -0.65 9.28
N ILE A 90 1.33 -1.15 10.43
CA ILE A 90 0.17 -0.57 11.14
C ILE A 90 0.53 0.81 11.69
N VAL A 91 -0.29 1.82 11.39
CA VAL A 91 -0.20 3.18 11.97
C VAL A 91 -1.35 3.46 12.94
N LYS A 92 -2.47 2.75 12.82
CA LYS A 92 -3.58 2.81 13.77
C LYS A 92 -4.16 1.41 13.99
N PHE A 93 -4.14 0.98 15.25
CA PHE A 93 -4.93 -0.16 15.70
C PHE A 93 -6.38 0.28 15.89
N PRO A 94 -7.36 -0.62 15.69
CA PRO A 94 -8.75 -0.32 15.96
C PRO A 94 -8.95 0.14 17.41
N GLY A 95 -9.62 1.27 17.58
CA GLY A 95 -9.96 1.79 18.90
C GLY A 95 -11.12 0.99 19.51
N ILE A 96 -10.96 0.53 20.75
CA ILE A 96 -12.08 0.00 21.53
C ILE A 96 -12.65 1.18 22.32
N THR A 97 -13.81 1.69 21.90
CA THR A 97 -14.50 2.74 22.67
C THR A 97 -15.25 2.08 23.83
N PRO A 98 -15.03 2.47 25.10
CA PRO A 98 -15.78 1.91 26.22
C PRO A 98 -17.29 2.14 26.02
N GLY A 99 -18.06 1.06 25.95
CA GLY A 99 -19.51 1.09 25.69
C GLY A 99 -19.93 0.63 24.29
N MET A 100 -18.98 0.37 23.37
CA MET A 100 -19.22 -0.49 22.21
C MET A 100 -19.20 -1.93 22.69
N ASP A 101 -20.38 -2.52 22.81
CA ASP A 101 -20.53 -3.97 22.98
C ASP A 101 -20.03 -4.65 21.69
N ASP A 102 -19.28 -5.75 21.78
CA ASP A 102 -18.86 -6.55 20.61
C ASP A 102 -20.10 -6.98 19.77
N GLN A 103 -21.27 -7.01 20.42
CA GLN A 103 -22.59 -7.29 19.85
C GLN A 103 -23.24 -6.10 19.09
N ASN A 104 -22.66 -4.88 19.12
CA ASN A 104 -23.24 -3.67 18.52
C ASN A 104 -22.36 -3.04 17.42
N ALA A 105 -21.21 -3.64 17.08
CA ALA A 105 -20.37 -3.24 15.94
C ALA A 105 -20.89 -3.78 14.58
N TYR A 106 -22.13 -4.32 14.54
CA TYR A 106 -22.79 -4.81 13.34
C TYR A 106 -23.08 -3.67 12.36
N GLY A 107 -22.08 -3.31 11.56
CA GLY A 107 -22.27 -2.43 10.41
C GLY A 107 -20.99 -1.77 9.90
N LEU A 108 -19.97 -1.60 10.74
CA LEU A 108 -18.76 -0.86 10.36
C LEU A 108 -17.45 -1.64 10.58
N GLY A 109 -17.47 -2.72 11.39
CA GLY A 109 -16.26 -3.48 11.72
C GLY A 109 -15.22 -2.67 12.49
N PHE A 110 -14.06 -3.30 12.72
CA PHE A 110 -12.87 -2.69 13.30
C PHE A 110 -11.89 -2.31 12.19
N GLU A 111 -11.53 -1.03 12.14
CA GLU A 111 -10.62 -0.48 11.14
C GLU A 111 -9.18 -0.48 11.62
N PHE A 112 -8.31 -1.12 10.84
CA PHE A 112 -6.87 -0.93 10.85
C PHE A 112 -6.49 0.09 9.78
N VAL A 113 -5.56 0.99 10.12
CA VAL A 113 -4.90 1.85 9.14
C VAL A 113 -3.45 1.44 9.05
N LEU A 114 -3.00 1.17 7.83
CA LEU A 114 -1.66 0.74 7.52
C LEU A 114 -1.00 1.75 6.57
N GLU A 115 0.33 1.82 6.63
CA GLU A 115 1.14 2.62 5.73
C GLU A 115 2.20 1.80 5.00
N ARG A 116 2.61 2.28 3.83
CA ARG A 116 3.81 1.88 3.13
C ARG A 116 4.42 3.11 2.45
N TRP A 117 5.74 3.17 2.34
CA TRP A 117 6.44 4.22 1.59
C TRP A 117 6.84 3.69 0.22
N ARG A 118 6.64 4.48 -0.84
CA ARG A 118 6.94 4.10 -2.23
C ARG A 118 8.04 4.93 -2.89
#